data_AF-A0AA38P0D9-F1
#
_entry.id   AF-A0AA38P0D9-F1
#
_cell.length_a   1.000
_cell.length_b   1.000
_cell.length_c   1.000
_cell.angle_alpha   90.00
_cell.angle_beta   90.00
_cell.angle_gamma   90.00
#
_symmetry.space_group_name_H-M   'P 1'
#
loop_
_entity.id
_entity.type
_entity.pdbx_description
1 polymer ?
#
loop_
_entity_poly.entity_id
_entity_poly.type
_entity_poly.pdbx_seq_one_letter_code
_entity_poly.pdbx_strand_id
1 'polypeptide(L)'
;MSVLVNSSENSDRHSNFNTMFSKANHFTVNNSMFNSAGRDFNYNISTTDDGFRGLHLLYNSMAISAVHNSETSYPPAKCHEGTREAILRRLTDWITDTGRDTQLCWLYGSAGVGKSSVAQTIAERFEQEGKLAASFFFWRSDVTRNNVRRLIPTLAFQLAVSIPALRPAITSAVETNFMVLDSSLETQIQELIIRPFQNLDECEADIPLLVILDGLDECTDSRDQERVLLTIADVLQSKSIPLLFLVTSRPEPRIKKAFDKLASSYSCNRHALEDSDEDIHKYLSDRFAEINTRRVLSTNSDAEQPWPTPRQLDELVYKASGQFIFASTVVKFVDDNFSLPSERLRIVLGSADSEEQEDSLDPLIGSHEPEDTEQPFRELDRLYREILSVNPNTQLLLRILGAIVIFPEYEVPETNTIEHLLALKPGGVSAALSGMHSLLKYDPEVKIEFTHKSLTDFLLDPKRSGRFFVDRPIHHNFMARRCLKFMLDGQSQTRSKVSPTKDQEFSDEWSSAMYDDSPMAYHRYWGYHCVSAVASLDLIRDLRALDLVAYATTLCMLAATLELKRRSPWLFIALLGFFVGKVRRVQRWLEVSELHHGSKISLP
;
A
#
# COMPACT_ATOMS: atom_id res chain seq x y z
N MET A 1 48.78 37.36 9.69
CA MET A 1 49.51 38.11 8.64
C MET A 1 48.62 38.21 7.40
N SER A 2 48.83 39.21 6.56
CA SER A 2 48.02 39.50 5.37
C SER A 2 48.54 38.80 4.11
N VAL A 3 47.66 38.61 3.13
CA VAL A 3 47.88 38.93 1.71
C VAL A 3 46.51 39.00 1.00
N LEU A 4 46.39 39.85 -0.01
CA LEU A 4 45.18 40.04 -0.82
C LEU A 4 45.14 39.10 -2.02
N VAL A 5 43.95 38.85 -2.56
CA VAL A 5 43.76 38.57 -4.00
C VAL A 5 42.70 39.54 -4.52
N ASN A 6 43.03 40.27 -5.58
CA ASN A 6 42.12 41.25 -6.19
C ASN A 6 41.11 40.57 -7.11
N SER A 7 39.93 41.18 -7.22
CA SER A 7 38.96 40.93 -8.29
C SER A 7 39.47 41.43 -9.64
N SER A 8 39.17 40.70 -10.71
CA SER A 8 39.12 41.21 -12.08
C SER A 8 37.70 41.07 -12.61
N GLU A 9 37.02 42.19 -12.83
CA GLU A 9 35.66 42.22 -13.38
C GLU A 9 35.65 41.80 -14.87
N ASN A 10 34.55 41.19 -15.34
CA ASN A 10 34.13 41.44 -16.72
C ASN A 10 32.61 41.29 -16.94
N SER A 11 31.97 42.44 -17.15
CA SER A 11 30.69 42.74 -17.83
C SER A 11 29.53 41.71 -17.93
N ASP A 12 28.43 42.10 -17.27
CA ASP A 12 27.06 42.24 -17.83
C ASP A 12 26.30 41.04 -18.44
N ARG A 13 25.12 40.72 -17.86
CA ARG A 13 23.84 41.41 -18.23
C ARG A 13 22.64 41.10 -17.32
N HIS A 14 21.97 42.17 -16.88
CA HIS A 14 20.55 42.30 -16.49
C HIS A 14 19.82 41.22 -15.67
N SER A 15 19.53 41.56 -14.40
CA SER A 15 18.14 41.80 -13.95
C SER A 15 18.12 42.65 -12.68
N ASN A 16 17.40 43.77 -12.65
CA ASN A 16 17.34 44.66 -11.49
C ASN A 16 16.30 44.17 -10.47
N PHE A 17 16.76 43.55 -9.38
CA PHE A 17 15.96 43.41 -8.15
C PHE A 17 16.25 44.57 -7.19
N ASN A 18 15.20 45.17 -6.63
CA ASN A 18 15.33 46.21 -5.59
C ASN A 18 15.76 45.59 -4.25
N THR A 19 17.07 45.41 -4.07
CA THR A 19 17.65 44.91 -2.82
C THR A 19 17.81 46.03 -1.79
N MET A 20 17.24 45.88 -0.59
CA MET A 20 17.26 46.89 0.49
C MET A 20 18.65 47.41 0.88
N PHE A 21 19.72 46.63 0.65
CA PHE A 21 21.08 46.93 1.13
C PHE A 21 22.11 47.05 0.00
N SER A 22 21.72 47.51 -1.19
CA SER A 22 22.68 47.71 -2.29
C SER A 22 23.82 48.64 -1.86
N LYS A 23 25.07 48.14 -1.91
CA LYS A 23 26.32 48.82 -1.54
C LYS A 23 26.55 49.08 -0.02
N ALA A 24 25.83 48.40 0.88
CA ALA A 24 26.08 48.50 2.32
C ALA A 24 27.22 47.57 2.78
N ASN A 25 28.26 48.13 3.43
CA ASN A 25 29.44 47.40 3.92
C ASN A 25 29.66 47.68 5.42
N HIS A 26 30.25 46.73 6.16
CA HIS A 26 30.64 46.88 7.58
C HIS A 26 29.50 47.32 8.53
N PHE A 27 28.40 46.56 8.55
CA PHE A 27 27.35 46.73 9.56
C PHE A 27 26.85 45.38 10.08
N THR A 28 26.32 45.36 11.31
CA THR A 28 25.73 44.19 11.95
C THR A 28 24.31 44.55 12.36
N VAL A 29 23.36 43.66 12.09
CA VAL A 29 21.95 43.84 12.47
C VAL A 29 21.52 42.66 13.33
N ASN A 30 21.05 42.96 14.54
CA ASN A 30 20.46 41.99 15.45
C ASN A 30 18.97 42.33 15.59
N ASN A 31 18.12 41.30 15.73
CA ASN A 31 16.68 41.39 16.07
C ASN A 31 15.89 42.47 15.30
N SER A 32 16.00 42.51 13.97
CA SER A 32 15.26 43.47 13.12
C SER A 32 14.41 42.76 12.07
N MET A 33 13.21 43.27 11.80
CA MET A 33 12.33 42.82 10.72
C MET A 33 12.40 43.79 9.52
N PHE A 34 12.46 43.26 8.30
CA PHE A 34 12.65 44.04 7.07
C PHE A 34 11.54 43.80 6.05
N ASN A 35 10.57 44.72 6.00
CA ASN A 35 9.40 44.61 5.12
C ASN A 35 9.67 45.32 3.78
N SER A 36 9.97 44.57 2.73
CA SER A 36 10.13 45.09 1.36
C SER A 36 8.83 44.93 0.56
N ALA A 37 8.00 45.98 0.50
CA ALA A 37 6.68 45.95 -0.12
C ALA A 37 6.73 45.98 -1.67
N GLY A 38 7.09 44.85 -2.28
CA GLY A 38 7.16 44.65 -3.73
C GLY A 38 6.06 43.73 -4.26
N ARG A 39 4.81 44.21 -4.31
CA ARG A 39 3.60 43.55 -4.86
C ARG A 39 3.38 42.07 -4.48
N ASP A 40 2.51 41.91 -3.49
CA ASP A 40 1.48 40.86 -3.42
C ASP A 40 1.89 39.42 -3.03
N PHE A 41 3.14 39.16 -2.63
CA PHE A 41 3.50 37.95 -1.85
C PHE A 41 4.41 38.24 -0.66
N ASN A 42 3.88 38.13 0.57
CA ASN A 42 4.63 38.24 1.82
C ASN A 42 5.32 36.91 2.17
N TYR A 43 6.57 36.72 1.71
CA TYR A 43 7.44 35.65 2.21
C TYR A 43 7.99 35.99 3.60
N ASN A 44 7.22 35.66 4.65
CA ASN A 44 7.68 35.71 6.04
C ASN A 44 8.66 34.56 6.32
N ILE A 45 9.88 34.66 5.80
CA ILE A 45 10.99 33.77 6.17
C ILE A 45 11.53 34.21 7.53
N SER A 46 10.87 33.74 8.58
CA SER A 46 11.40 33.75 9.94
C SER A 46 12.42 32.62 10.06
N THR A 47 13.71 32.93 9.89
CA THR A 47 14.80 32.02 10.27
C THR A 47 14.99 32.04 11.79
N THR A 48 14.00 31.51 12.52
CA THR A 48 14.26 30.94 13.85
C THR A 48 14.93 29.59 13.63
N ASP A 49 16.15 29.45 14.14
CA ASP A 49 16.84 28.16 14.20
C ASP A 49 16.27 27.36 15.39
N ASP A 50 15.06 26.83 15.18
CA ASP A 50 14.24 26.20 16.21
C ASP A 50 14.73 24.79 16.61
N GLY A 51 15.80 24.27 16.00
CA GLY A 51 16.29 22.89 16.20
C GLY A 51 15.36 21.78 15.69
N PHE A 52 14.15 22.12 15.23
CA PHE A 52 13.15 21.17 14.74
C PHE A 52 13.17 20.94 13.21
N ARG A 53 14.01 21.66 12.45
CA ARG A 53 13.98 21.61 10.97
C ARG A 53 14.30 20.21 10.42
N GLY A 54 15.36 19.56 10.90
CA GLY A 54 15.72 18.19 10.52
C GLY A 54 14.66 17.16 10.90
N LEU A 55 14.04 17.31 12.08
CA LEU A 55 12.91 16.48 12.52
C LEU A 55 11.70 16.65 11.59
N HIS A 56 11.37 17.89 11.20
CA HIS A 56 10.28 18.17 10.27
C HIS A 56 10.54 17.58 8.87
N LEU A 57 11.78 17.61 8.40
CA LEU A 57 12.18 16.99 7.12
C LEU A 57 12.08 15.45 7.16
N LEU A 58 12.46 14.83 8.29
CA LEU A 58 12.25 13.40 8.52
C LEU A 58 10.77 13.03 8.61
N TYR A 59 9.96 13.82 9.34
CA TYR A 59 8.52 13.62 9.45
C TYR A 59 7.83 13.63 8.08
N ASN A 60 8.15 14.61 7.21
CA ASN A 60 7.62 14.66 5.85
C ASN A 60 8.10 13.49 4.95
N SER A 61 9.14 12.76 5.37
CA SER A 61 9.70 11.61 4.65
C SER A 61 9.27 10.25 5.23
N MET A 62 8.63 10.21 6.40
CA MET A 62 8.28 8.98 7.10
C MET A 62 7.00 8.33 6.57
N ALA A 63 6.79 7.04 6.87
CA ALA A 63 5.53 6.34 6.70
C ALA A 63 4.81 6.32 8.06
N ILE A 64 3.96 7.31 8.32
CA ILE A 64 3.23 7.42 9.61
C ILE A 64 2.37 6.17 9.84
N SER A 65 1.76 5.61 8.79
CA SER A 65 1.01 4.36 8.82
C SER A 65 1.84 3.11 9.12
N ALA A 66 3.18 3.17 9.04
CA ALA A 66 4.06 2.06 9.39
C ALA A 66 4.37 1.97 10.88
N VAL A 67 4.06 3.02 11.66
CA VAL A 67 4.23 2.99 13.12
C VAL A 67 3.14 2.12 13.74
N HIS A 68 3.50 1.32 14.75
CA HIS A 68 2.62 0.34 15.39
C HIS A 68 1.34 0.94 16.02
N ASN A 69 1.41 2.20 16.46
CA ASN A 69 0.30 2.94 17.09
C ASN A 69 -0.46 3.86 16.10
N SER A 70 -0.31 3.62 14.79
CA SER A 70 -0.97 4.41 13.74
C SER A 70 -2.48 4.21 13.66
N GLU A 71 -3.24 5.30 13.50
CA GLU A 71 -4.70 5.30 13.34
C GLU A 71 -5.16 4.44 12.15
N THR A 72 -4.39 4.40 11.06
CA THR A 72 -4.62 3.53 9.90
C THR A 72 -4.64 2.03 10.23
N SER A 73 -4.07 1.65 11.38
CA SER A 73 -4.00 0.29 11.90
C SER A 73 -5.04 0.02 13.00
N TYR A 74 -5.88 0.99 13.36
CA TYR A 74 -6.89 0.85 14.42
C TYR A 74 -8.09 -0.03 13.99
N PRO A 75 -8.71 -0.80 14.93
CA PRO A 75 -8.11 -1.21 16.21
C PRO A 75 -6.90 -2.15 15.95
N PRO A 76 -5.78 -1.96 16.66
CA PRO A 76 -4.56 -2.73 16.44
C PRO A 76 -4.78 -4.24 16.58
N ALA A 77 -4.20 -5.01 15.67
CA ALA A 77 -4.46 -6.45 15.52
C ALA A 77 -3.66 -7.32 16.52
N LYS A 78 -3.74 -7.01 17.81
CA LYS A 78 -3.03 -7.66 18.93
C LYS A 78 -3.32 -9.17 19.03
N CYS A 79 -2.49 -9.90 19.79
CA CYS A 79 -2.86 -11.24 20.26
C CYS A 79 -4.12 -11.18 21.14
N HIS A 80 -4.93 -12.24 21.13
CA HIS A 80 -6.06 -12.38 22.04
C HIS A 80 -5.56 -12.73 23.45
N GLU A 81 -6.25 -12.28 24.49
CA GLU A 81 -5.80 -12.46 25.88
C GLU A 81 -5.65 -13.95 26.21
N GLY A 82 -4.49 -14.34 26.76
CA GLY A 82 -4.17 -15.73 27.08
C GLY A 82 -3.92 -16.63 25.86
N THR A 83 -3.66 -16.06 24.68
CA THR A 83 -3.16 -16.79 23.49
C THR A 83 -1.73 -16.38 23.16
N ARG A 84 -0.97 -17.24 22.47
CA ARG A 84 0.44 -17.02 22.08
C ARG A 84 1.40 -16.77 23.25
N GLU A 85 0.96 -17.05 24.47
CA GLU A 85 1.68 -16.91 25.74
C GLU A 85 3.12 -17.45 25.70
N ALA A 86 3.34 -18.64 25.15
CA ALA A 86 4.65 -19.27 25.11
C ALA A 86 5.68 -18.52 24.24
N ILE A 87 5.25 -17.90 23.13
CA ILE A 87 6.15 -17.11 22.27
C ILE A 87 6.29 -15.66 22.76
N LEU A 88 5.21 -15.06 23.29
CA LEU A 88 5.26 -13.73 23.92
C LEU A 88 6.25 -13.72 25.10
N ARG A 89 6.27 -14.79 25.90
CA ARG A 89 7.23 -14.95 27.01
C ARG A 89 8.66 -15.09 26.51
N ARG A 90 8.95 -16.04 25.61
CA ARG A 90 10.29 -16.22 25.00
C ARG A 90 10.86 -14.93 24.42
N LEU A 91 10.03 -14.15 23.71
CA LEU A 91 10.44 -12.86 23.16
C LEU A 91 10.69 -11.82 24.27
N THR A 92 9.85 -11.78 25.31
CA THR A 92 10.06 -10.92 26.48
C THR A 92 11.38 -11.25 27.20
N ASP A 93 11.63 -12.53 27.44
CA ASP A 93 12.84 -13.03 28.10
C ASP A 93 14.09 -12.62 27.29
N TRP A 94 14.09 -12.85 25.97
CA TRP A 94 15.17 -12.40 25.08
C TRP A 94 15.34 -10.86 25.08
N ILE A 95 14.27 -10.08 25.01
CA ILE A 95 14.32 -8.60 24.98
C ILE A 95 14.77 -8.02 26.34
N THR A 96 14.69 -8.78 27.44
CA THR A 96 15.10 -8.33 28.78
C THR A 96 16.44 -8.89 29.27
N ASP A 97 16.94 -10.01 28.72
CA ASP A 97 18.22 -10.62 29.10
C ASP A 97 19.46 -9.76 28.76
N THR A 98 20.03 -9.08 29.76
CA THR A 98 21.27 -8.30 29.59
C THR A 98 22.52 -9.15 29.32
N GLY A 99 22.45 -10.48 29.49
CA GLY A 99 23.53 -11.42 29.19
C GLY A 99 23.50 -12.01 27.77
N ARG A 100 22.53 -11.62 26.92
CA ARG A 100 22.29 -12.25 25.62
C ARG A 100 23.49 -12.21 24.66
N ASP A 101 23.58 -13.22 23.80
CA ASP A 101 24.52 -13.32 22.67
C ASP A 101 23.96 -12.77 21.34
N THR A 102 22.68 -12.42 21.32
CA THR A 102 21.84 -12.33 20.12
C THR A 102 21.16 -10.95 19.99
N GLN A 103 21.52 -10.16 18.99
CA GLN A 103 20.85 -8.87 18.69
C GLN A 103 19.76 -8.97 17.61
N LEU A 104 19.59 -10.13 16.96
CA LEU A 104 18.62 -10.35 15.89
C LEU A 104 17.72 -11.54 16.22
N CYS A 105 16.41 -11.36 16.11
CA CYS A 105 15.41 -12.42 16.23
C CYS A 105 14.50 -12.44 15.00
N TRP A 106 14.29 -13.63 14.43
CA TRP A 106 13.39 -13.87 13.30
C TRP A 106 12.19 -14.70 13.74
N LEU A 107 11.00 -14.10 13.73
CA LEU A 107 9.72 -14.76 13.97
C LEU A 107 9.07 -15.10 12.61
N TYR A 108 9.08 -16.38 12.23
CA TYR A 108 8.61 -16.82 10.91
C TYR A 108 7.44 -17.79 10.99
N GLY A 109 6.64 -17.88 9.93
CA GLY A 109 5.47 -18.76 9.87
C GLY A 109 4.64 -18.50 8.62
N SER A 110 3.64 -19.33 8.35
CA SER A 110 2.77 -19.21 7.16
C SER A 110 1.88 -17.96 7.20
N ALA A 111 1.00 -17.79 6.19
CA ALA A 111 0.07 -16.67 6.15
C ALA A 111 -0.99 -16.81 7.26
N GLY A 112 -1.33 -15.72 7.95
CA GLY A 112 -2.46 -15.71 8.89
C GLY A 112 -2.27 -16.40 10.26
N VAL A 113 -1.07 -16.86 10.63
CA VAL A 113 -0.80 -17.51 11.94
C VAL A 113 -0.59 -16.56 13.13
N GLY A 114 -0.82 -15.25 12.94
CA GLY A 114 -0.73 -14.24 14.00
C GLY A 114 0.64 -13.56 14.22
N LYS A 115 1.58 -13.62 13.27
CA LYS A 115 2.91 -12.96 13.42
C LYS A 115 2.82 -11.48 13.78
N SER A 116 2.06 -10.72 13.00
CA SER A 116 1.83 -9.28 13.21
C SER A 116 1.13 -9.00 14.54
N SER A 117 0.32 -9.93 15.04
CA SER A 117 -0.33 -9.86 16.34
C SER A 117 0.67 -10.02 17.48
N VAL A 118 1.63 -10.94 17.34
CA VAL A 118 2.76 -11.08 18.28
C VAL A 118 3.64 -9.83 18.24
N ALA A 119 3.96 -9.33 17.04
CA ALA A 119 4.74 -8.10 16.88
C ALA A 119 4.05 -6.87 17.49
N GLN A 120 2.74 -6.70 17.29
CA GLN A 120 1.95 -5.60 17.87
C GLN A 120 1.91 -5.67 19.39
N THR A 121 1.60 -6.85 19.97
CA THR A 121 1.57 -7.04 21.43
C THR A 121 2.95 -6.81 22.07
N ILE A 122 4.04 -7.20 21.39
CA ILE A 122 5.41 -6.91 21.84
C ILE A 122 5.73 -5.41 21.70
N ALA A 123 5.30 -4.75 20.62
CA ALA A 123 5.52 -3.31 20.41
C ALA A 123 4.92 -2.47 21.53
N GLU A 124 3.61 -2.60 21.76
CA GLU A 124 2.88 -1.81 22.77
C GLU A 124 3.37 -2.09 24.19
N ARG A 125 3.74 -3.34 24.49
CA ARG A 125 4.34 -3.70 25.78
C ARG A 125 5.64 -2.94 25.99
N PHE A 126 6.55 -2.97 25.02
CA PHE A 126 7.86 -2.32 25.17
C PHE A 126 7.83 -0.82 24.93
N GLU A 127 6.78 -0.25 24.32
CA GLU A 127 6.48 1.18 24.38
C GLU A 127 6.16 1.58 25.83
N GLN A 128 5.27 0.84 26.51
CA GLN A 128 4.92 1.09 27.92
C GLN A 128 6.10 0.87 28.89
N GLU A 129 6.99 -0.09 28.61
CA GLU A 129 8.23 -0.28 29.37
C GLU A 129 9.35 0.72 29.01
N GLY A 130 9.15 1.61 28.02
CA GLY A 130 10.14 2.61 27.60
C GLY A 130 11.34 2.05 26.81
N LYS A 131 11.20 0.86 26.21
CA LYS A 131 12.27 0.10 25.53
C LYS A 131 12.07 -0.03 24.02
N LEU A 132 10.88 0.26 23.49
CA LEU A 132 10.64 0.31 22.05
C LEU A 132 11.25 1.60 21.48
N ALA A 133 12.34 1.46 20.72
CA ALA A 133 12.99 2.60 20.09
C ALA A 133 12.40 2.95 18.72
N ALA A 134 11.97 1.96 17.94
CA ALA A 134 11.30 2.17 16.66
C ALA A 134 10.47 0.96 16.19
N SER A 135 9.50 1.22 15.31
CA SER A 135 8.63 0.24 14.67
C SER A 135 8.44 0.53 13.19
N PHE A 136 8.39 -0.51 12.36
CA PHE A 136 7.98 -0.43 10.96
C PHE A 136 7.20 -1.69 10.58
N PHE A 137 5.88 -1.54 10.46
CA PHE A 137 4.97 -2.58 10.03
C PHE A 137 4.79 -2.46 8.52
N PHE A 138 5.47 -3.33 7.75
CA PHE A 138 5.25 -3.41 6.32
C PHE A 138 3.82 -3.89 6.04
N TRP A 139 3.22 -3.36 5.00
CA TRP A 139 1.93 -3.81 4.51
C TRP A 139 1.89 -3.64 3.00
N ARG A 140 1.57 -4.71 2.27
CA ARG A 140 1.73 -4.75 0.81
C ARG A 140 0.90 -3.68 0.11
N SER A 141 -0.30 -3.40 0.64
CA SER A 141 -1.28 -2.51 0.02
C SER A 141 -1.23 -1.05 0.49
N ASP A 142 -0.09 -0.60 1.04
CA ASP A 142 0.16 0.82 1.33
C ASP A 142 1.52 1.25 0.74
N VAL A 143 1.48 2.21 -0.19
CA VAL A 143 2.63 2.63 -1.02
C VAL A 143 3.71 3.36 -0.19
N THR A 144 3.39 3.75 1.05
CA THR A 144 4.35 4.34 1.98
C THR A 144 5.15 3.27 2.72
N ARG A 145 4.61 2.05 2.88
CA ARG A 145 5.17 0.96 3.71
C ARG A 145 5.24 -0.42 3.07
N ASN A 146 5.03 -0.55 1.76
CA ASN A 146 5.28 -1.79 1.00
C ASN A 146 6.66 -1.86 0.32
N ASN A 147 7.53 -0.89 0.60
CA ASN A 147 8.86 -0.72 0.00
C ASN A 147 9.80 0.01 0.96
N VAL A 148 11.10 -0.01 0.68
CA VAL A 148 12.13 0.47 1.62
C VAL A 148 12.37 1.98 1.63
N ARG A 149 11.80 2.76 0.70
CA ARG A 149 12.13 4.20 0.54
C ARG A 149 11.90 5.02 1.80
N ARG A 150 10.85 4.70 2.57
CA ARG A 150 10.52 5.38 3.83
C ARG A 150 11.01 4.64 5.08
N LEU A 151 11.61 3.45 4.95
CA LEU A 151 12.00 2.62 6.09
C LEU A 151 12.94 3.37 7.04
N ILE A 152 14.12 3.77 6.56
CA ILE A 152 15.11 4.41 7.43
C ILE A 152 14.68 5.82 7.88
N PRO A 153 14.07 6.69 7.05
CA PRO A 153 13.50 7.95 7.56
C PRO A 153 12.50 7.75 8.70
N THR A 154 11.67 6.70 8.65
CA THR A 154 10.69 6.37 9.71
C THR A 154 11.36 5.81 10.96
N LEU A 155 12.40 4.99 10.83
CA LEU A 155 13.18 4.49 11.97
C LEU A 155 14.00 5.63 12.61
N ALA A 156 14.68 6.47 11.82
CA ALA A 156 15.49 7.59 12.30
C ALA A 156 14.66 8.67 12.99
N PHE A 157 13.44 8.95 12.49
CA PHE A 157 12.51 9.83 13.19
C PHE A 157 12.13 9.27 14.57
N GLN A 158 11.73 7.99 14.64
CA GLN A 158 11.39 7.35 15.91
C GLN A 158 12.59 7.33 16.87
N LEU A 159 13.79 6.97 16.40
CA LEU A 159 15.04 6.99 17.18
C LEU A 159 15.36 8.39 17.72
N ALA A 160 15.16 9.46 16.95
CA ALA A 160 15.35 10.84 17.42
C ALA A 160 14.28 11.31 18.42
N VAL A 161 13.16 10.60 18.54
CA VAL A 161 12.10 10.84 19.53
C VAL A 161 12.34 10.01 20.79
N SER A 162 12.56 8.70 20.66
CA SER A 162 12.77 7.74 21.76
C SER A 162 14.15 7.82 22.40
N ILE A 163 15.18 8.26 21.67
CA ILE A 163 16.56 8.43 22.15
C ILE A 163 16.96 9.91 21.92
N PRO A 164 16.62 10.84 22.83
CA PRO A 164 16.89 12.27 22.65
C PRO A 164 18.36 12.61 22.37
N ALA A 165 19.31 11.80 22.86
CA ALA A 165 20.74 11.97 22.60
C ALA A 165 21.12 11.84 21.11
N LEU A 166 20.42 11.00 20.33
CA LEU A 166 20.68 10.88 18.89
C LEU A 166 20.16 12.06 18.08
N ARG A 167 19.19 12.81 18.61
CA ARG A 167 18.45 13.84 17.89
C ARG A 167 19.36 14.86 17.18
N PRO A 168 20.37 15.48 17.83
CA PRO A 168 21.20 16.50 17.18
C PRO A 168 22.03 15.93 16.01
N ALA A 169 22.52 14.70 16.14
CA ALA A 169 23.27 14.04 15.07
C ALA A 169 22.37 13.65 13.89
N ILE A 170 21.16 13.14 14.17
CA ILE A 170 20.15 12.78 13.16
C ILE A 170 19.62 14.03 12.42
N THR A 171 19.31 15.13 13.13
CA THR A 171 18.87 16.37 12.47
C THR A 171 19.99 16.99 11.64
N SER A 172 21.20 17.09 12.20
CA SER A 172 22.36 17.68 11.51
C SER A 172 22.72 16.92 10.23
N ALA A 173 22.64 15.58 10.21
CA ALA A 173 22.87 14.79 9.00
C ALA A 173 21.89 15.16 7.86
N VAL A 174 20.59 15.32 8.19
CA VAL A 174 19.53 15.69 7.24
C VAL A 174 19.63 17.16 6.82
N GLU A 175 19.98 18.06 7.73
CA GLU A 175 20.14 19.49 7.47
C GLU A 175 21.39 19.81 6.64
N THR A 176 22.46 19.03 6.81
CA THR A 176 23.70 19.13 6.02
C THR A 176 23.52 18.51 4.63
N ASN A 177 22.74 17.43 4.50
CA ASN A 177 22.52 16.75 3.23
C ASN A 177 21.06 16.28 3.07
N PHE A 178 20.19 17.17 2.60
CA PHE A 178 18.77 16.85 2.33
C PHE A 178 18.58 15.64 1.39
N MET A 179 19.54 15.37 0.49
CA MET A 179 19.49 14.26 -0.47
C MET A 179 19.62 12.88 0.21
N VAL A 180 19.99 12.81 1.50
CA VAL A 180 20.01 11.55 2.27
C VAL A 180 18.63 10.89 2.30
N LEU A 181 17.55 11.69 2.33
CA LEU A 181 16.16 11.22 2.42
C LEU A 181 15.69 10.49 1.15
N ASP A 182 16.37 10.68 0.02
CA ASP A 182 16.14 9.98 -1.26
C ASP A 182 17.37 9.15 -1.71
N SER A 183 18.35 8.97 -0.84
CA SER A 183 19.53 8.13 -1.10
C SER A 183 19.23 6.63 -0.96
N SER A 184 20.22 5.77 -1.28
CA SER A 184 20.07 4.33 -1.12
C SER A 184 19.85 3.91 0.34
N LEU A 185 19.19 2.78 0.55
CA LEU A 185 18.94 2.17 1.87
C LEU A 185 20.23 2.03 2.70
N GLU A 186 21.32 1.66 2.02
CA GLU A 186 22.66 1.47 2.56
C GLU A 186 23.31 2.81 2.94
N THR A 187 23.09 3.87 2.16
CA THR A 187 23.48 5.24 2.55
C THR A 187 22.67 5.71 3.76
N GLN A 188 21.35 5.45 3.76
CA GLN A 188 20.47 5.92 4.82
C GLN A 188 20.79 5.31 6.18
N ILE A 189 21.00 3.98 6.29
CA ILE A 189 21.39 3.38 7.59
C ILE A 189 22.71 3.96 8.11
N GLN A 190 23.67 4.23 7.21
CA GLN A 190 24.99 4.73 7.59
C GLN A 190 24.90 6.18 8.10
N GLU A 191 24.23 7.06 7.37
CA GLU A 191 24.14 8.49 7.69
C GLU A 191 23.12 8.80 8.81
N LEU A 192 22.02 8.05 8.92
CA LEU A 192 20.87 8.38 9.80
C LEU A 192 20.72 7.46 11.02
N ILE A 193 21.50 6.37 11.13
CA ILE A 193 21.49 5.48 12.30
C ILE A 193 22.91 5.21 12.78
N ILE A 194 23.77 4.59 11.97
CA ILE A 194 25.08 4.09 12.41
C ILE A 194 26.01 5.23 12.84
N ARG A 195 26.21 6.27 12.00
CA ARG A 195 27.03 7.43 12.40
C ARG A 195 26.44 8.21 13.59
N PRO A 196 25.13 8.51 13.66
CA PRO A 196 24.54 9.08 14.87
C PRO A 196 24.83 8.31 16.16
N PHE A 197 24.78 6.97 16.16
CA PHE A 197 25.21 6.18 17.33
C PHE A 197 26.73 6.22 17.57
N GLN A 198 27.55 6.22 16.52
CA GLN A 198 29.02 6.33 16.65
C GLN A 198 29.49 7.71 17.15
N ASN A 199 28.65 8.73 17.06
CA ASN A 199 28.89 10.09 17.56
C ASN A 199 28.38 10.31 18.99
N LEU A 200 27.88 9.28 19.69
CA LEU A 200 27.58 9.36 21.12
C LEU A 200 28.85 9.01 21.92
N ASP A 201 29.39 9.97 22.68
CA ASP A 201 30.57 9.74 23.54
C ASP A 201 30.29 8.66 24.59
N GLU A 202 29.12 8.73 25.26
CA GLU A 202 28.53 7.65 26.03
C GLU A 202 27.03 7.59 25.73
N CYS A 203 26.48 6.38 25.58
CA CYS A 203 25.03 6.19 25.49
C CYS A 203 24.54 5.78 26.90
N GLU A 204 23.81 6.67 27.59
CA GLU A 204 23.29 6.42 28.95
C GLU A 204 22.30 5.22 29.02
N ALA A 205 21.93 4.64 27.88
CA ALA A 205 21.09 3.47 27.79
C ALA A 205 21.86 2.17 28.14
N ASP A 206 21.98 1.90 29.44
CA ASP A 206 22.26 0.57 30.03
C ASP A 206 21.09 -0.43 29.80
N ILE A 207 20.26 -0.16 28.79
CA ILE A 207 18.96 -0.74 28.49
C ILE A 207 18.93 -1.06 26.99
N PRO A 208 18.69 -2.33 26.60
CA PRO A 208 18.63 -2.70 25.19
C PRO A 208 17.35 -2.14 24.54
N LEU A 209 17.50 -1.65 23.31
CA LEU A 209 16.47 -0.85 22.63
C LEU A 209 15.90 -1.58 21.41
N LEU A 210 14.60 -1.82 21.42
CA LEU A 210 13.93 -2.68 20.47
C LEU A 210 13.52 -1.94 19.19
N VAL A 211 13.87 -2.53 18.04
CA VAL A 211 13.37 -2.17 16.72
C VAL A 211 12.55 -3.34 16.16
N ILE A 212 11.30 -3.08 15.80
CA ILE A 212 10.39 -4.10 15.25
C ILE A 212 10.18 -3.86 13.75
N LEU A 213 10.43 -4.88 12.93
CA LEU A 213 10.20 -4.90 11.49
C LEU A 213 9.21 -6.02 11.16
N ASP A 214 7.91 -5.71 11.19
CA ASP A 214 6.87 -6.69 10.94
C ASP A 214 6.57 -6.84 9.45
N GLY A 215 6.33 -8.08 9.00
CA GLY A 215 5.80 -8.36 7.66
C GLY A 215 6.80 -8.17 6.52
N LEU A 216 8.08 -8.53 6.65
CA LEU A 216 9.09 -8.30 5.60
C LEU A 216 8.72 -8.90 4.22
N ASP A 217 7.92 -9.97 4.17
CA ASP A 217 7.39 -10.55 2.92
C ASP A 217 6.26 -9.72 2.26
N GLU A 218 5.72 -8.72 2.94
CA GLU A 218 4.81 -7.73 2.39
C GLU A 218 5.57 -6.76 1.46
N CYS A 219 6.87 -6.53 1.70
CA CYS A 219 7.74 -5.72 0.85
C CYS A 219 7.78 -6.26 -0.60
N THR A 220 7.54 -5.37 -1.56
CA THR A 220 7.21 -5.71 -2.95
C THR A 220 8.39 -6.16 -3.80
N ASP A 221 9.58 -5.55 -3.67
CA ASP A 221 10.78 -6.07 -4.32
C ASP A 221 11.49 -7.10 -3.43
N SER A 222 11.41 -8.35 -3.86
CA SER A 222 12.16 -9.50 -3.32
C SER A 222 13.70 -9.34 -3.25
N ARG A 223 14.28 -8.26 -3.77
CA ARG A 223 15.70 -7.87 -3.57
C ARG A 223 15.85 -6.90 -2.41
N ASP A 224 14.91 -5.98 -2.23
CA ASP A 224 14.90 -5.04 -1.12
C ASP A 224 14.69 -5.77 0.21
N GLN A 225 13.90 -6.85 0.22
CA GLN A 225 13.82 -7.81 1.33
C GLN A 225 15.20 -8.34 1.79
N GLU A 226 16.08 -8.68 0.84
CA GLU A 226 17.45 -9.16 1.15
C GLU A 226 18.36 -7.99 1.56
N ARG A 227 18.21 -6.81 0.94
CA ARG A 227 18.95 -5.60 1.31
C ARG A 227 18.67 -5.19 2.75
N VAL A 228 17.41 -5.10 3.18
CA VAL A 228 17.04 -4.76 4.59
C VAL A 228 17.80 -5.63 5.59
N LEU A 229 17.91 -6.94 5.35
CA LEU A 229 18.59 -7.86 6.26
C LEU A 229 20.12 -7.65 6.28
N LEU A 230 20.73 -7.30 5.14
CA LEU A 230 22.14 -6.91 5.06
C LEU A 230 22.39 -5.55 5.73
N THR A 231 21.50 -4.59 5.51
CA THR A 231 21.52 -3.25 6.11
C THR A 231 21.38 -3.30 7.64
N ILE A 232 20.62 -4.25 8.19
CA ILE A 232 20.59 -4.54 9.64
C ILE A 232 21.95 -5.11 10.09
N ALA A 233 22.54 -6.03 9.33
CA ALA A 233 23.84 -6.61 9.67
C ALA A 233 24.99 -5.59 9.70
N ASP A 234 24.89 -4.48 8.98
CA ASP A 234 25.82 -3.34 9.10
C ASP A 234 25.69 -2.62 10.45
N VAL A 235 24.50 -2.57 11.04
CA VAL A 235 24.29 -2.10 12.42
C VAL A 235 24.91 -3.07 13.42
N LEU A 236 24.69 -4.37 13.25
CA LEU A 236 25.18 -5.43 14.15
C LEU A 236 26.71 -5.58 14.18
N GLN A 237 27.43 -5.04 13.21
CA GLN A 237 28.90 -4.97 13.23
C GLN A 237 29.41 -3.95 14.27
N SER A 238 28.64 -2.91 14.58
CA SER A 238 29.04 -1.83 15.46
C SER A 238 28.64 -2.15 16.91
N LYS A 239 29.56 -2.74 17.68
CA LYS A 239 29.37 -3.15 19.08
C LYS A 239 28.91 -2.03 20.04
N SER A 240 28.98 -0.77 19.62
CA SER A 240 28.48 0.40 20.35
C SER A 240 26.97 0.65 20.19
N ILE A 241 26.26 -0.11 19.34
CA ILE A 241 24.84 0.14 19.04
C ILE A 241 23.95 -0.83 19.83
N PRO A 242 23.23 -0.38 20.87
CA PRO A 242 22.43 -1.24 21.77
C PRO A 242 21.06 -1.64 21.19
N LEU A 243 20.94 -1.72 19.86
CA LEU A 243 19.69 -2.06 19.19
C LEU A 243 19.48 -3.58 19.12
N LEU A 244 18.24 -4.01 19.39
CA LEU A 244 17.73 -5.35 19.10
C LEU A 244 16.76 -5.28 17.92
N PHE A 245 16.83 -6.23 16.99
CA PHE A 245 15.95 -6.30 15.84
C PHE A 245 15.03 -7.53 15.93
N LEU A 246 13.72 -7.31 16.10
CA LEU A 246 12.70 -8.33 15.91
C LEU A 246 12.12 -8.19 14.51
N VAL A 247 12.41 -9.16 13.64
CA VAL A 247 11.90 -9.20 12.26
C VAL A 247 10.85 -10.31 12.14
N THR A 248 9.71 -10.03 11.51
CA THR A 248 8.73 -11.07 11.16
C THR A 248 8.57 -11.24 9.66
N SER A 249 8.32 -12.47 9.20
CA SER A 249 8.00 -12.75 7.78
C SER A 249 7.39 -14.13 7.54
N ARG A 250 6.83 -14.35 6.35
CA ARG A 250 6.77 -15.68 5.73
C ARG A 250 8.20 -16.20 5.49
N PRO A 251 8.48 -17.52 5.61
CA PRO A 251 9.80 -18.08 5.33
C PRO A 251 10.08 -18.20 3.83
N GLU A 252 9.88 -17.11 3.07
CA GLU A 252 10.09 -17.09 1.62
C GLU A 252 11.56 -17.39 1.26
N PRO A 253 11.86 -18.09 0.15
CA PRO A 253 13.20 -18.65 -0.10
C PRO A 253 14.35 -17.64 -0.07
N ARG A 254 14.12 -16.37 -0.43
CA ARG A 254 15.14 -15.32 -0.34
C ARG A 254 15.34 -14.80 1.08
N ILE A 255 14.27 -14.55 1.83
CA ILE A 255 14.34 -14.13 3.23
C ILE A 255 15.04 -15.20 4.06
N LYS A 256 14.64 -16.47 3.89
CA LYS A 256 15.32 -17.61 4.54
C LYS A 256 16.82 -17.66 4.18
N LYS A 257 17.16 -17.60 2.89
CA LYS A 257 18.56 -17.58 2.43
C LYS A 257 19.36 -16.39 2.96
N ALA A 258 18.74 -15.22 3.14
CA ALA A 258 19.38 -14.05 3.73
C ALA A 258 19.68 -14.29 5.22
N PHE A 259 18.71 -14.75 6.01
CA PHE A 259 18.97 -15.16 7.40
C PHE A 259 20.00 -16.28 7.52
N ASP A 260 20.05 -17.23 6.57
CA ASP A 260 21.05 -18.31 6.54
C ASP A 260 22.47 -17.78 6.26
N LYS A 261 22.62 -16.71 5.46
CA LYS A 261 23.90 -15.96 5.34
C LYS A 261 24.25 -15.21 6.61
N LEU A 262 23.27 -14.61 7.29
CA LEU A 262 23.53 -13.87 8.53
C LEU A 262 23.98 -14.81 9.66
N ALA A 263 23.41 -16.01 9.74
CA ALA A 263 23.75 -17.01 10.75
C ALA A 263 25.19 -17.56 10.67
N SER A 264 25.93 -17.34 9.56
CA SER A 264 27.37 -17.64 9.51
C SER A 264 28.27 -16.53 10.07
N SER A 265 27.70 -15.36 10.41
CA SER A 265 28.45 -14.16 10.86
C SER A 265 27.94 -13.57 12.18
N TYR A 266 26.67 -13.78 12.53
CA TYR A 266 26.01 -13.24 13.71
C TYR A 266 25.12 -14.32 14.35
N SER A 267 25.09 -14.37 15.69
CA SER A 267 24.09 -15.18 16.39
C SER A 267 22.70 -14.59 16.14
N CYS A 268 21.72 -15.44 15.83
CA CYS A 268 20.39 -15.03 15.40
C CYS A 268 19.34 -15.98 15.97
N ASN A 269 18.47 -15.47 16.84
CA ASN A 269 17.35 -16.22 17.37
C ASN A 269 16.31 -16.47 16.28
N ARG A 270 15.75 -17.68 16.25
CA ARG A 270 14.81 -18.11 15.21
C ARG A 270 13.64 -18.84 15.86
N HIS A 271 12.44 -18.32 15.64
CA HIS A 271 11.22 -18.90 16.19
C HIS A 271 10.21 -19.13 15.08
N ALA A 272 9.83 -20.40 14.90
CA ALA A 272 8.68 -20.75 14.11
C ALA A 272 7.41 -20.45 14.92
N LEU A 273 6.46 -19.74 14.31
CA LEU A 273 5.12 -19.51 14.82
C LEU A 273 4.20 -20.56 14.20
N GLU A 274 4.34 -21.78 14.72
CA GLU A 274 3.58 -22.97 14.33
C GLU A 274 2.38 -23.16 15.28
N ASP A 275 1.95 -24.42 15.46
CA ASP A 275 0.89 -24.95 16.33
C ASP A 275 0.08 -23.93 17.15
N SER A 276 -1.21 -23.87 16.89
CA SER A 276 -2.11 -22.88 17.50
C SER A 276 -3.53 -23.38 17.69
N ASP A 277 -3.76 -24.69 17.74
CA ASP A 277 -5.13 -25.20 17.79
C ASP A 277 -5.76 -24.98 19.18
N GLU A 278 -4.97 -25.06 20.27
CA GLU A 278 -5.38 -24.60 21.62
C GLU A 278 -5.65 -23.07 21.66
N ASP A 279 -4.73 -22.28 21.07
CA ASP A 279 -4.84 -20.82 20.94
C ASP A 279 -6.12 -20.41 20.18
N ILE A 280 -6.43 -21.11 19.08
CA ILE A 280 -7.61 -20.90 18.24
C ILE A 280 -8.88 -21.38 18.95
N HIS A 281 -8.85 -22.52 19.63
CA HIS A 281 -9.99 -22.99 20.43
C HIS A 281 -10.38 -21.94 21.48
N LYS A 282 -9.41 -21.41 22.22
CA LYS A 282 -9.65 -20.33 23.19
C LYS A 282 -10.19 -19.06 22.52
N TYR A 283 -9.58 -18.60 21.43
CA TYR A 283 -10.06 -17.44 20.68
C TYR A 283 -11.51 -17.62 20.20
N LEU A 284 -11.84 -18.75 19.57
CA LEU A 284 -13.19 -19.03 19.09
C LEU A 284 -14.19 -19.12 20.24
N SER A 285 -13.84 -19.83 21.33
CA SER A 285 -14.66 -19.95 22.54
C SER A 285 -15.05 -18.57 23.10
N ASP A 286 -14.06 -17.72 23.38
CA ASP A 286 -14.28 -16.41 23.98
C ASP A 286 -15.11 -15.51 23.03
N ARG A 287 -14.77 -15.49 21.74
CA ARG A 287 -15.45 -14.63 20.75
C ARG A 287 -16.88 -15.09 20.43
N PHE A 288 -17.18 -16.39 20.46
CA PHE A 288 -18.56 -16.86 20.34
C PHE A 288 -19.37 -16.63 21.62
N ALA A 289 -18.76 -16.70 22.81
CA ALA A 289 -19.41 -16.32 24.06
C ALA A 289 -19.78 -14.82 24.07
N GLU A 290 -18.91 -13.94 23.57
CA GLU A 290 -19.23 -12.52 23.33
C GLU A 290 -20.43 -12.37 22.38
N ILE A 291 -20.44 -13.09 21.25
CA ILE A 291 -21.53 -13.03 20.25
C ILE A 291 -22.86 -13.51 20.86
N ASN A 292 -22.88 -14.67 21.53
CA ASN A 292 -24.07 -15.22 22.16
C ASN A 292 -24.67 -14.23 23.18
N THR A 293 -23.83 -13.68 24.06
CA THR A 293 -24.22 -12.71 25.09
C THR A 293 -24.80 -11.43 24.49
N ARG A 294 -24.16 -10.89 23.44
CA ARG A 294 -24.52 -9.62 22.80
C ARG A 294 -25.69 -9.71 21.83
N ARG A 295 -25.84 -10.84 21.12
CA ARG A 295 -26.96 -11.11 20.20
C ARG A 295 -28.16 -11.76 20.89
N VAL A 296 -27.99 -12.15 22.16
CA VAL A 296 -29.02 -12.79 23.01
C VAL A 296 -29.60 -14.05 22.36
N LEU A 297 -28.74 -14.89 21.78
CA LEU A 297 -29.17 -16.11 21.08
C LEU A 297 -29.78 -17.15 22.04
N SER A 298 -29.47 -17.04 23.34
CA SER A 298 -29.86 -17.98 24.40
C SER A 298 -30.90 -17.40 25.37
N THR A 299 -31.91 -16.66 24.90
CA THR A 299 -32.98 -16.14 25.79
C THR A 299 -33.98 -17.23 26.21
N ASN A 300 -33.84 -17.73 27.44
CA ASN A 300 -34.92 -18.25 28.29
C ASN A 300 -35.82 -19.38 27.72
N SER A 301 -35.25 -20.53 27.34
CA SER A 301 -35.95 -21.84 27.40
C SER A 301 -34.96 -23.01 27.48
N ASP A 302 -34.15 -23.21 26.45
CA ASP A 302 -33.39 -24.45 26.20
C ASP A 302 -31.95 -24.41 26.77
N ALA A 303 -31.80 -23.97 28.01
CA ALA A 303 -30.53 -23.54 28.59
C ALA A 303 -29.64 -24.67 29.16
N GLU A 304 -29.26 -25.66 28.35
CA GLU A 304 -28.33 -26.74 28.77
C GLU A 304 -27.05 -26.91 27.92
N GLN A 305 -26.93 -26.30 26.73
CA GLN A 305 -25.70 -26.39 25.91
C GLN A 305 -25.11 -25.02 25.55
N PRO A 306 -23.78 -24.87 25.54
CA PRO A 306 -23.13 -23.65 25.06
C PRO A 306 -23.32 -23.51 23.54
N TRP A 307 -23.27 -22.26 23.06
CA TRP A 307 -23.30 -21.94 21.62
C TRP A 307 -21.96 -21.33 21.20
N PRO A 308 -21.30 -21.84 20.14
CA PRO A 308 -21.61 -23.09 19.43
C PRO A 308 -21.40 -24.31 20.36
N THR A 309 -21.93 -25.46 19.96
CA THR A 309 -21.69 -26.70 20.72
C THR A 309 -20.20 -27.08 20.68
N PRO A 310 -19.66 -27.81 21.68
CA PRO A 310 -18.23 -28.13 21.72
C PRO A 310 -17.75 -28.85 20.45
N ARG A 311 -18.54 -29.79 19.92
CA ARG A 311 -18.25 -30.48 18.66
C ARG A 311 -18.12 -29.53 17.45
N GLN A 312 -18.95 -28.49 17.38
CA GLN A 312 -18.85 -27.48 16.31
C GLN A 312 -17.62 -26.59 16.50
N LEU A 313 -17.25 -26.30 17.76
CA LEU A 313 -16.03 -25.58 18.09
C LEU A 313 -14.78 -26.37 17.69
N ASP A 314 -14.71 -27.65 18.05
CA ASP A 314 -13.65 -28.59 17.66
C ASP A 314 -13.52 -28.70 16.12
N GLU A 315 -14.65 -28.77 15.40
CA GLU A 315 -14.66 -28.82 13.94
C GLU A 315 -14.11 -27.52 13.31
N LEU A 316 -14.41 -26.35 13.89
CA LEU A 316 -13.85 -25.07 13.44
C LEU A 316 -12.35 -24.95 13.76
N VAL A 317 -11.87 -25.50 14.87
CA VAL A 317 -10.44 -25.56 15.20
C VAL A 317 -9.71 -26.46 14.19
N TYR A 318 -10.22 -27.67 13.97
CA TYR A 318 -9.68 -28.60 12.97
C TYR A 318 -9.60 -27.99 11.57
N LYS A 319 -10.69 -27.34 11.11
CA LYS A 319 -10.73 -26.61 9.82
C LYS A 319 -9.82 -25.38 9.78
N ALA A 320 -9.50 -24.77 10.92
CA ALA A 320 -8.54 -23.67 10.97
C ALA A 320 -7.10 -24.17 10.76
N SER A 321 -6.77 -25.38 11.21
CA SER A 321 -5.46 -26.02 11.00
C SER A 321 -4.29 -25.07 11.29
N GLY A 322 -4.20 -24.55 12.51
CA GLY A 322 -3.20 -23.56 12.95
C GLY A 322 -3.32 -22.14 12.37
N GLN A 323 -4.40 -21.79 11.66
CA GLN A 323 -4.53 -20.49 10.98
C GLN A 323 -5.56 -19.55 11.62
N PHE A 324 -5.07 -18.60 12.40
CA PHE A 324 -5.87 -17.51 12.98
C PHE A 324 -6.66 -16.66 11.95
N ILE A 325 -6.22 -16.60 10.68
CA ILE A 325 -7.02 -15.95 9.63
C ILE A 325 -8.33 -16.68 9.35
N PHE A 326 -8.37 -18.02 9.38
CA PHE A 326 -9.61 -18.77 9.24
C PHE A 326 -10.54 -18.42 10.41
N ALA A 327 -10.06 -18.62 11.65
CA ALA A 327 -10.83 -18.38 12.85
C ALA A 327 -11.39 -16.94 12.95
N SER A 328 -10.58 -15.93 12.63
CA SER A 328 -11.01 -14.53 12.68
C SER A 328 -11.91 -14.11 11.51
N THR A 329 -11.78 -14.70 10.32
CA THR A 329 -12.75 -14.52 9.23
C THR A 329 -14.09 -15.19 9.57
N VAL A 330 -14.08 -16.39 10.17
CA VAL A 330 -15.30 -17.06 10.67
C VAL A 330 -16.01 -16.19 11.72
N VAL A 331 -15.31 -15.73 12.75
CA VAL A 331 -15.90 -14.89 13.82
C VAL A 331 -16.54 -13.62 13.24
N LYS A 332 -15.87 -12.93 12.29
CA LYS A 332 -16.45 -11.76 11.61
C LYS A 332 -17.68 -12.11 10.78
N PHE A 333 -17.65 -13.21 10.03
CA PHE A 333 -18.75 -13.63 9.14
C PHE A 333 -19.98 -14.08 9.93
N VAL A 334 -19.78 -14.70 11.09
CA VAL A 334 -20.84 -15.11 12.01
C VAL A 334 -21.44 -13.92 12.76
N ASP A 335 -20.64 -12.90 13.10
CA ASP A 335 -21.11 -11.65 13.71
C ASP A 335 -21.61 -10.61 12.68
N ASP A 336 -22.27 -11.05 11.61
CA ASP A 336 -22.91 -10.15 10.63
C ASP A 336 -24.10 -9.39 11.25
N ASN A 337 -24.20 -8.08 11.03
CA ASN A 337 -25.24 -7.26 11.66
C ASN A 337 -26.65 -7.49 11.10
N PHE A 338 -26.79 -8.17 9.96
CA PHE A 338 -28.06 -8.30 9.22
C PHE A 338 -28.51 -9.77 9.04
N SER A 339 -27.83 -10.72 9.67
CA SER A 339 -28.08 -12.17 9.56
C SER A 339 -28.16 -12.83 10.94
N LEU A 340 -28.74 -14.04 11.01
CA LEU A 340 -28.64 -14.85 12.22
C LEU A 340 -27.26 -15.51 12.32
N PRO A 341 -26.55 -15.41 13.48
CA PRO A 341 -25.25 -16.05 13.66
C PRO A 341 -25.29 -17.58 13.50
N SER A 342 -26.42 -18.23 13.84
CA SER A 342 -26.65 -19.66 13.64
C SER A 342 -26.66 -20.07 12.17
N GLU A 343 -27.28 -19.28 11.29
CA GLU A 343 -27.29 -19.53 9.84
C GLU A 343 -25.90 -19.36 9.23
N ARG A 344 -25.21 -18.27 9.61
CA ARG A 344 -23.82 -18.01 9.19
C ARG A 344 -22.86 -19.11 9.66
N LEU A 345 -23.03 -19.62 10.88
CA LEU A 345 -22.28 -20.75 11.41
C LEU A 345 -22.55 -22.03 10.59
N ARG A 346 -23.81 -22.33 10.25
CA ARG A 346 -24.19 -23.50 9.43
C ARG A 346 -23.49 -23.50 8.05
N ILE A 347 -23.36 -22.33 7.44
CA ILE A 347 -22.63 -22.14 6.17
C ILE A 347 -21.14 -22.48 6.33
N VAL A 348 -20.47 -21.97 7.39
CA VAL A 348 -19.04 -22.26 7.66
C VAL A 348 -18.79 -23.75 7.98
N LEU A 349 -19.73 -24.39 8.67
CA LEU A 349 -19.68 -25.83 8.94
C LEU A 349 -19.91 -26.66 7.65
N GLY A 350 -20.48 -26.06 6.59
CA GLY A 350 -20.79 -26.74 5.34
C GLY A 350 -22.02 -27.64 5.44
N SER A 351 -22.88 -27.42 6.43
CA SER A 351 -24.10 -28.20 6.69
C SER A 351 -25.35 -27.55 6.05
N ALA A 352 -25.16 -26.77 4.98
CA ALA A 352 -26.23 -26.09 4.28
C ALA A 352 -26.98 -27.01 3.29
N ASP A 353 -26.25 -27.92 2.64
CA ASP A 353 -26.76 -28.77 1.55
C ASP A 353 -27.02 -30.23 1.99
N SER A 354 -26.90 -30.54 3.28
CA SER A 354 -26.89 -31.91 3.81
C SER A 354 -28.26 -32.57 3.98
N GLU A 355 -29.36 -31.84 3.74
CA GLU A 355 -30.72 -32.29 4.08
C GLU A 355 -31.67 -32.42 2.86
N GLU A 356 -31.30 -31.91 1.67
CA GLU A 356 -32.19 -31.87 0.48
C GLU A 356 -31.50 -32.20 -0.87
N GLN A 357 -30.72 -33.29 -0.96
CA GLN A 357 -30.38 -33.93 -2.25
C GLN A 357 -29.77 -35.35 -2.11
N GLU A 358 -30.61 -36.38 -2.08
CA GLU A 358 -30.17 -37.79 -2.22
C GLU A 358 -30.76 -38.47 -3.48
N ASP A 359 -31.55 -37.75 -4.30
CA ASP A 359 -32.30 -38.35 -5.42
C ASP A 359 -32.25 -37.51 -6.72
N SER A 360 -31.12 -37.57 -7.43
CA SER A 360 -31.04 -37.48 -8.90
C SER A 360 -29.62 -37.74 -9.42
N LEU A 361 -29.45 -38.79 -10.24
CA LEU A 361 -28.22 -39.02 -11.00
C LEU A 361 -28.25 -38.26 -12.33
N ASP A 362 -27.31 -37.34 -12.57
CA ASP A 362 -27.01 -36.84 -13.92
C ASP A 362 -25.48 -36.67 -14.12
N PRO A 363 -24.76 -37.74 -14.53
CA PRO A 363 -23.31 -37.82 -14.43
C PRO A 363 -22.58 -37.18 -15.63
N LEU A 364 -22.77 -35.88 -15.88
CA LEU A 364 -22.24 -35.24 -17.10
C LEU A 364 -21.75 -33.77 -17.00
N ILE A 365 -21.08 -33.42 -15.90
CA ILE A 365 -19.86 -32.57 -15.90
C ILE A 365 -18.94 -33.09 -14.78
N GLY A 366 -17.96 -33.92 -15.15
CA GLY A 366 -16.97 -34.45 -14.23
C GLY A 366 -15.86 -33.45 -13.93
N SER A 367 -16.14 -32.44 -13.09
CA SER A 367 -15.07 -31.64 -12.48
C SER A 367 -14.38 -32.46 -11.40
N HIS A 368 -13.49 -33.37 -11.82
CA HIS A 368 -12.55 -34.02 -10.92
C HIS A 368 -11.67 -32.93 -10.28
N GLU A 369 -11.97 -32.53 -9.03
CA GLU A 369 -10.92 -32.00 -8.16
C GLU A 369 -9.84 -33.11 -8.11
N PRO A 370 -8.57 -32.82 -8.43
CA PRO A 370 -7.54 -33.85 -8.44
C PRO A 370 -7.30 -34.37 -7.03
N GLU A 371 -7.50 -35.68 -6.85
CA GLU A 371 -7.10 -36.40 -5.64
C GLU A 371 -5.58 -36.24 -5.41
N ASP A 372 -5.16 -36.37 -4.14
CA ASP A 372 -3.77 -36.40 -3.70
C ASP A 372 -2.87 -35.21 -4.09
N THR A 373 -3.19 -34.04 -3.54
CA THR A 373 -2.14 -33.19 -2.96
C THR A 373 -2.68 -32.45 -1.73
N GLU A 374 -1.95 -32.47 -0.62
CA GLU A 374 -2.20 -31.57 0.52
C GLU A 374 -1.96 -30.11 0.10
N GLN A 375 -3.01 -29.45 -0.40
CA GLN A 375 -2.92 -28.01 -0.71
C GLN A 375 -2.95 -27.21 0.61
N PRO A 376 -1.87 -26.49 0.96
CA PRO A 376 -1.95 -25.54 2.07
C PRO A 376 -3.05 -24.52 1.77
N PHE A 377 -3.76 -24.09 2.80
CA PHE A 377 -4.95 -23.22 2.72
C PHE A 377 -6.26 -23.85 2.22
N ARG A 378 -6.38 -25.18 1.99
CA ARG A 378 -7.62 -25.82 1.48
C ARG A 378 -8.92 -25.35 2.16
N GLU A 379 -9.01 -25.40 3.49
CA GLU A 379 -10.23 -25.00 4.21
C GLU A 379 -10.42 -23.47 4.28
N LEU A 380 -9.35 -22.67 4.19
CA LEU A 380 -9.44 -21.22 4.05
C LEU A 380 -9.97 -20.84 2.65
N ASP A 381 -9.54 -21.55 1.62
CA ASP A 381 -10.01 -21.38 0.24
C ASP A 381 -11.43 -21.93 0.06
N ARG A 382 -11.83 -22.93 0.85
CA ARG A 382 -13.24 -23.31 1.00
C ARG A 382 -14.03 -22.17 1.66
N LEU A 383 -13.60 -21.67 2.82
CA LEU A 383 -14.26 -20.58 3.53
C LEU A 383 -14.45 -19.33 2.64
N TYR A 384 -13.45 -18.96 1.83
CA TYR A 384 -13.59 -17.88 0.85
C TYR A 384 -14.63 -18.21 -0.24
N ARG A 385 -14.65 -19.45 -0.77
CA ARG A 385 -15.70 -19.90 -1.70
C ARG A 385 -17.09 -19.82 -1.06
N GLU A 386 -17.29 -20.25 0.18
CA GLU A 386 -18.59 -20.17 0.87
C GLU A 386 -19.04 -18.72 1.04
N ILE A 387 -18.20 -17.86 1.62
CA ILE A 387 -18.54 -16.45 1.91
C ILE A 387 -18.88 -15.68 0.63
N LEU A 388 -18.09 -15.86 -0.43
CA LEU A 388 -18.34 -15.21 -1.73
C LEU A 388 -19.58 -15.79 -2.45
N SER A 389 -19.99 -17.02 -2.14
CA SER A 389 -21.21 -17.65 -2.69
C SER A 389 -22.50 -17.08 -2.11
N VAL A 390 -22.48 -16.55 -0.87
CA VAL A 390 -23.66 -15.91 -0.25
C VAL A 390 -24.03 -14.59 -0.93
N ASN A 391 -23.14 -13.99 -1.73
CA ASN A 391 -23.45 -12.77 -2.46
C ASN A 391 -24.35 -13.07 -3.68
N PRO A 392 -25.60 -12.56 -3.73
CA PRO A 392 -26.57 -12.92 -4.76
C PRO A 392 -26.25 -12.31 -6.14
N ASN A 393 -25.24 -11.44 -6.23
CA ASN A 393 -24.74 -10.90 -7.50
C ASN A 393 -23.23 -11.09 -7.61
N THR A 394 -22.80 -12.35 -7.52
CA THR A 394 -21.40 -12.77 -7.58
C THR A 394 -20.64 -12.19 -8.79
N GLN A 395 -21.30 -12.03 -9.94
CA GLN A 395 -20.69 -11.43 -11.13
C GLN A 395 -20.38 -9.93 -10.95
N LEU A 396 -21.25 -9.18 -10.26
CA LEU A 396 -20.99 -7.79 -9.92
C LEU A 396 -19.91 -7.68 -8.84
N LEU A 397 -19.99 -8.52 -7.80
CA LEU A 397 -18.97 -8.60 -6.76
C LEU A 397 -17.58 -8.85 -7.36
N LEU A 398 -17.41 -9.85 -8.22
CA LEU A 398 -16.13 -10.14 -8.88
C LEU A 398 -15.67 -9.00 -9.80
N ARG A 399 -16.59 -8.24 -10.41
CA ARG A 399 -16.23 -7.02 -11.18
C ARG A 399 -15.75 -5.87 -10.30
N ILE A 400 -16.21 -5.77 -9.06
CA ILE A 400 -15.75 -4.77 -8.07
C ILE A 400 -14.44 -5.23 -7.42
N LEU A 401 -14.37 -6.46 -6.90
CA LEU A 401 -13.15 -7.06 -6.37
C LEU A 401 -12.02 -7.00 -7.42
N GLY A 402 -12.32 -7.40 -8.65
CA GLY A 402 -11.37 -7.33 -9.75
C GLY A 402 -11.00 -5.91 -10.20
N ALA A 403 -11.83 -4.89 -9.94
CA ALA A 403 -11.43 -3.49 -10.07
C ALA A 403 -10.38 -3.13 -9.02
N ILE A 404 -10.68 -3.35 -7.73
CA ILE A 404 -9.79 -3.04 -6.60
C ILE A 404 -8.43 -3.76 -6.77
N VAL A 405 -8.45 -5.03 -7.20
CA VAL A 405 -7.25 -5.86 -7.42
C VAL A 405 -6.37 -5.40 -8.59
N ILE A 406 -6.87 -4.62 -9.55
CA ILE A 406 -6.05 -4.14 -10.68
C ILE A 406 -5.53 -2.71 -10.53
N PHE A 407 -6.04 -1.91 -9.60
CA PHE A 407 -5.48 -0.59 -9.38
C PHE A 407 -4.11 -0.70 -8.70
N PRO A 408 -3.18 0.26 -8.92
CA PRO A 408 -2.08 0.45 -8.00
C PRO A 408 -2.65 0.70 -6.61
N GLU A 409 -2.03 0.16 -5.57
CA GLU A 409 -2.62 0.11 -4.21
C GLU A 409 -2.80 1.50 -3.55
N TYR A 410 -2.31 2.57 -4.19
CA TYR A 410 -2.43 3.99 -3.78
C TYR A 410 -3.18 4.82 -4.85
N GLU A 411 -3.82 4.14 -5.80
CA GLU A 411 -4.69 4.67 -6.86
C GLU A 411 -5.97 3.83 -6.97
N VAL A 412 -6.34 3.09 -5.91
CA VAL A 412 -7.70 2.52 -5.76
C VAL A 412 -8.67 3.72 -5.71
N PRO A 413 -9.57 3.91 -6.69
CA PRO A 413 -10.39 5.10 -6.73
C PRO A 413 -11.43 5.09 -5.62
N GLU A 414 -11.90 6.29 -5.25
CA GLU A 414 -13.06 6.48 -4.40
C GLU A 414 -14.28 5.69 -4.93
N THR A 415 -15.21 5.37 -4.01
CA THR A 415 -16.42 4.59 -4.30
C THR A 415 -17.21 5.15 -5.49
N ASN A 416 -17.33 6.48 -5.58
CA ASN A 416 -17.96 7.20 -6.69
C ASN A 416 -17.34 6.84 -8.06
N THR A 417 -16.01 6.77 -8.12
CA THR A 417 -15.23 6.58 -9.35
C THR A 417 -15.24 5.10 -9.75
N ILE A 418 -15.26 4.18 -8.80
CA ILE A 418 -15.49 2.75 -9.08
C ILE A 418 -16.92 2.55 -9.62
N GLU A 419 -17.92 3.22 -9.05
CA GLU A 419 -19.31 3.18 -9.54
C GLU A 419 -19.42 3.77 -10.96
N HIS A 420 -18.83 4.93 -11.22
CA HIS A 420 -18.72 5.53 -12.56
C HIS A 420 -18.04 4.57 -13.54
N LEU A 421 -16.83 4.07 -13.23
CA LEU A 421 -16.06 3.14 -14.06
C LEU A 421 -16.79 1.83 -14.35
N LEU A 422 -17.61 1.33 -13.43
CA LEU A 422 -18.41 0.12 -13.65
C LEU A 422 -19.76 0.38 -14.35
N ALA A 423 -20.22 1.64 -14.42
CA ALA A 423 -21.59 2.07 -14.78
C ALA A 423 -22.66 1.55 -13.81
N LEU A 424 -22.40 1.75 -12.52
CA LEU A 424 -23.34 1.53 -11.44
C LEU A 424 -24.06 2.84 -11.11
N LYS A 425 -25.18 2.73 -10.39
CA LYS A 425 -25.81 3.89 -9.74
C LYS A 425 -25.09 4.18 -8.42
N PRO A 426 -25.18 5.41 -7.87
CA PRO A 426 -24.73 5.74 -6.52
C PRO A 426 -25.18 4.70 -5.49
N GLY A 427 -24.23 4.16 -4.72
CA GLY A 427 -24.45 3.11 -3.72
C GLY A 427 -24.48 1.67 -4.29
N GLY A 428 -24.27 1.48 -5.59
CA GLY A 428 -24.19 0.17 -6.24
C GLY A 428 -22.96 -0.66 -5.86
N VAL A 429 -21.84 -0.05 -5.51
CA VAL A 429 -20.69 -0.73 -4.88
C VAL A 429 -21.04 -1.10 -3.45
N SER A 430 -21.59 -0.17 -2.68
CA SER A 430 -22.02 -0.39 -1.29
C SER A 430 -22.96 -1.61 -1.16
N ALA A 431 -24.00 -1.65 -2.01
CA ALA A 431 -24.96 -2.76 -2.05
C ALA A 431 -24.31 -4.09 -2.47
N ALA A 432 -23.35 -4.07 -3.39
CA ALA A 432 -22.68 -5.28 -3.87
C ALA A 432 -21.57 -5.81 -2.94
N LEU A 433 -20.99 -4.95 -2.09
CA LEU A 433 -20.05 -5.33 -1.03
C LEU A 433 -20.74 -5.68 0.31
N SER A 434 -22.06 -5.57 0.39
CA SER A 434 -22.84 -5.94 1.57
C SER A 434 -22.58 -7.40 1.99
N GLY A 435 -22.43 -7.62 3.30
CA GLY A 435 -22.07 -8.92 3.89
C GLY A 435 -20.61 -9.39 3.68
N MET A 436 -19.77 -8.60 3.00
CA MET A 436 -18.35 -8.94 2.75
C MET A 436 -17.38 -8.40 3.82
N HIS A 437 -17.87 -7.87 4.94
CA HIS A 437 -17.07 -7.26 6.04
C HIS A 437 -16.10 -8.24 6.73
N SER A 438 -16.32 -9.55 6.59
CA SER A 438 -15.40 -10.60 7.03
C SER A 438 -14.15 -10.74 6.16
N LEU A 439 -14.22 -10.20 4.93
CA LEU A 439 -13.20 -10.27 3.87
C LEU A 439 -12.60 -8.89 3.54
N LEU A 440 -13.41 -7.82 3.63
CA LEU A 440 -13.06 -6.45 3.26
C LEU A 440 -13.23 -5.48 4.44
N LYS A 441 -12.31 -4.52 4.58
CA LYS A 441 -12.65 -3.23 5.20
C LYS A 441 -13.29 -2.36 4.12
N TYR A 442 -14.41 -1.72 4.42
CA TYR A 442 -15.06 -0.79 3.51
C TYR A 442 -15.48 0.47 4.27
N ASP A 443 -14.91 1.58 3.84
CA ASP A 443 -15.31 2.93 4.18
C ASP A 443 -15.75 3.61 2.87
N PRO A 444 -17.01 4.09 2.74
CA PRO A 444 -17.50 4.71 1.51
C PRO A 444 -16.75 5.97 1.10
N GLU A 445 -16.23 6.72 2.07
CA GLU A 445 -15.58 8.03 1.88
C GLU A 445 -14.05 7.89 1.81
N VAL A 446 -13.47 6.87 2.48
CA VAL A 446 -12.02 6.71 2.57
C VAL A 446 -11.45 5.64 1.64
N LYS A 447 -11.93 4.38 1.68
CA LYS A 447 -11.30 3.24 0.96
C LYS A 447 -12.02 1.89 1.05
N ILE A 448 -11.78 1.04 0.05
CA ILE A 448 -12.08 -0.41 0.10
C ILE A 448 -10.77 -1.19 0.13
N GLU A 449 -10.59 -2.06 1.13
CA GLU A 449 -9.34 -2.80 1.35
C GLU A 449 -9.58 -4.28 1.68
N PHE A 450 -8.68 -5.15 1.22
CA PHE A 450 -8.66 -6.56 1.62
C PHE A 450 -8.18 -6.70 3.07
N THR A 451 -8.94 -7.42 3.91
CA THR A 451 -8.58 -7.61 5.33
C THR A 451 -7.29 -8.39 5.54
N HIS A 452 -6.88 -9.24 4.59
CA HIS A 452 -5.62 -9.98 4.64
C HIS A 452 -5.18 -10.44 3.23
N LYS A 453 -3.87 -10.43 3.01
CA LYS A 453 -3.17 -10.79 1.76
C LYS A 453 -3.55 -12.16 1.18
N SER A 454 -3.91 -13.14 2.01
CA SER A 454 -4.29 -14.49 1.54
C SER A 454 -5.54 -14.53 0.65
N LEU A 455 -6.45 -13.56 0.80
CA LEU A 455 -7.64 -13.44 -0.05
C LEU A 455 -7.27 -12.92 -1.45
N THR A 456 -6.36 -11.95 -1.53
CA THR A 456 -5.78 -11.50 -2.81
C THR A 456 -4.94 -12.60 -3.45
N ASP A 457 -4.14 -13.33 -2.64
CA ASP A 457 -3.40 -14.51 -3.09
C ASP A 457 -4.36 -15.63 -3.62
N PHE A 458 -5.59 -15.73 -3.10
CA PHE A 458 -6.64 -16.67 -3.55
C PHE A 458 -7.32 -16.22 -4.85
N LEU A 459 -7.83 -14.98 -4.90
CA LEU A 459 -8.53 -14.43 -6.08
C LEU A 459 -7.63 -14.41 -7.33
N LEU A 460 -6.30 -14.32 -7.14
CA LEU A 460 -5.32 -14.30 -8.22
C LEU A 460 -4.78 -15.68 -8.64
N ASP A 461 -5.19 -16.78 -7.98
CA ASP A 461 -4.83 -18.14 -8.38
C ASP A 461 -6.07 -18.89 -8.90
N PRO A 462 -6.13 -19.24 -10.21
CA PRO A 462 -7.29 -19.91 -10.78
C PRO A 462 -7.49 -21.34 -10.24
N LYS A 463 -6.45 -21.98 -9.69
CA LYS A 463 -6.57 -23.31 -9.07
C LYS A 463 -7.26 -23.26 -7.71
N ARG A 464 -7.07 -22.17 -6.96
CA ARG A 464 -7.61 -21.97 -5.62
C ARG A 464 -9.02 -21.38 -5.66
N SER A 465 -9.22 -20.36 -6.50
CA SER A 465 -10.48 -19.60 -6.57
C SER A 465 -11.53 -20.17 -7.52
N GLY A 466 -11.13 -20.94 -8.54
CA GLY A 466 -12.06 -21.55 -9.51
C GLY A 466 -13.01 -20.51 -10.14
N ARG A 467 -14.32 -20.61 -9.86
CA ARG A 467 -15.34 -19.65 -10.35
C ARG A 467 -15.17 -18.20 -9.85
N PHE A 468 -14.34 -17.98 -8.83
CA PHE A 468 -14.05 -16.67 -8.24
C PHE A 468 -12.73 -16.04 -8.74
N PHE A 469 -12.10 -16.62 -9.77
CA PHE A 469 -10.83 -16.15 -10.30
C PHE A 469 -10.92 -14.73 -10.92
N VAL A 470 -9.98 -13.88 -10.54
CA VAL A 470 -9.82 -12.51 -11.02
C VAL A 470 -8.66 -12.44 -12.03
N ASP A 471 -9.00 -12.56 -13.32
CA ASP A 471 -8.04 -12.38 -14.41
C ASP A 471 -7.64 -10.90 -14.55
N ARG A 472 -6.54 -10.51 -13.90
CA ARG A 472 -6.02 -9.13 -13.93
C ARG A 472 -5.96 -8.56 -15.35
N PRO A 473 -5.34 -9.20 -16.36
CA PRO A 473 -5.33 -8.68 -17.74
C PRO A 473 -6.70 -8.42 -18.38
N ILE A 474 -7.73 -9.24 -18.10
CA ILE A 474 -9.12 -8.99 -18.54
C ILE A 474 -9.70 -7.77 -17.82
N HIS A 475 -9.52 -7.66 -16.51
CA HIS A 475 -10.00 -6.50 -15.76
C HIS A 475 -9.28 -5.20 -16.19
N HIS A 476 -7.96 -5.22 -16.45
CA HIS A 476 -7.24 -4.09 -17.06
C HIS A 476 -7.78 -3.75 -18.46
N ASN A 477 -8.10 -4.74 -19.30
CA ASN A 477 -8.71 -4.46 -20.61
C ASN A 477 -10.07 -3.76 -20.46
N PHE A 478 -10.91 -4.24 -19.53
CA PHE A 478 -12.19 -3.62 -19.22
C PHE A 478 -12.03 -2.15 -18.77
N MET A 479 -11.15 -1.87 -17.80
CA MET A 479 -10.96 -0.50 -17.30
C MET A 479 -10.33 0.42 -18.33
N ALA A 480 -9.37 -0.05 -19.14
CA ALA A 480 -8.83 0.71 -20.26
C ALA A 480 -9.94 1.17 -21.23
N ARG A 481 -10.90 0.28 -21.55
CA ARG A 481 -12.07 0.64 -22.38
C ARG A 481 -13.03 1.61 -21.69
N ARG A 482 -13.23 1.47 -20.37
CA ARG A 482 -14.13 2.34 -19.60
C ARG A 482 -13.57 3.76 -19.43
N CYS A 483 -12.30 3.92 -19.06
CA CYS A 483 -11.65 5.23 -19.05
C CYS A 483 -11.67 5.85 -20.46
N LEU A 484 -11.40 5.07 -21.52
CA LEU A 484 -11.46 5.56 -22.90
C LEU A 484 -12.83 6.13 -23.27
N LYS A 485 -13.91 5.45 -22.87
CA LYS A 485 -15.27 5.96 -23.08
C LYS A 485 -15.51 7.29 -22.36
N PHE A 486 -15.17 7.40 -21.07
CA PHE A 486 -15.39 8.64 -20.32
C PHE A 486 -14.57 9.83 -20.85
N MET A 487 -13.33 9.60 -21.28
CA MET A 487 -12.50 10.62 -21.92
C MET A 487 -13.09 11.12 -23.26
N LEU A 488 -13.81 10.25 -24.00
CA LEU A 488 -14.54 10.63 -25.21
C LEU A 488 -15.85 11.37 -24.88
N ASP A 489 -16.67 10.81 -23.99
CA ASP A 489 -17.97 11.37 -23.59
C ASP A 489 -17.79 12.80 -23.01
N GLY A 490 -16.75 13.02 -22.19
CA GLY A 490 -16.39 14.34 -21.65
C GLY A 490 -15.96 15.36 -22.72
N GLN A 491 -15.23 14.93 -23.76
CA GLN A 491 -14.85 15.80 -24.88
C GLN A 491 -16.05 16.24 -25.73
N SER A 492 -17.11 15.43 -25.82
CA SER A 492 -18.37 15.86 -26.44
C SER A 492 -19.14 16.88 -25.59
N GLN A 493 -19.11 16.76 -24.26
CA GLN A 493 -19.79 17.73 -23.39
C GLN A 493 -19.10 19.09 -23.38
N THR A 494 -17.76 19.15 -23.29
CA THR A 494 -17.03 20.44 -23.36
C THR A 494 -17.21 21.13 -24.72
N ARG A 495 -17.18 20.39 -25.83
CA ARG A 495 -17.54 20.89 -27.18
C ARG A 495 -18.94 21.52 -27.26
N SER A 496 -19.88 21.14 -26.39
CA SER A 496 -21.24 21.71 -26.37
C SER A 496 -21.38 23.02 -25.57
N LYS A 497 -20.41 23.34 -24.70
CA LYS A 497 -20.44 24.57 -23.87
C LYS A 497 -19.59 25.71 -24.45
N VAL A 498 -18.55 25.42 -25.21
CA VAL A 498 -17.66 26.44 -25.78
C VAL A 498 -18.14 26.88 -27.16
N SER A 499 -18.92 27.96 -27.21
CA SER A 499 -19.11 28.73 -28.45
C SER A 499 -17.80 29.50 -28.76
N PRO A 500 -17.35 29.54 -30.03
CA PRO A 500 -16.04 30.09 -30.38
C PRO A 500 -16.05 31.63 -30.45
N THR A 501 -16.16 32.29 -29.30
CA THR A 501 -15.70 33.67 -29.14
C THR A 501 -14.18 33.70 -29.02
N LYS A 502 -13.53 34.63 -29.71
CA LYS A 502 -12.07 34.72 -29.79
C LYS A 502 -11.45 35.26 -28.50
N ASP A 503 -10.16 35.00 -28.35
CA ASP A 503 -9.20 35.76 -27.54
C ASP A 503 -9.47 35.78 -26.01
N GLN A 504 -9.47 34.58 -25.40
CA GLN A 504 -9.15 34.40 -23.98
C GLN A 504 -7.99 33.41 -23.80
N GLU A 505 -7.13 33.66 -22.82
CA GLU A 505 -5.84 32.97 -22.67
C GLU A 505 -5.99 31.60 -22.00
N PHE A 506 -5.35 30.58 -22.60
CA PHE A 506 -5.65 29.15 -22.37
C PHE A 506 -5.01 28.56 -21.10
N SER A 507 -4.80 29.39 -20.05
CA SER A 507 -3.96 29.08 -18.89
C SER A 507 -4.76 28.58 -17.67
N ASP A 508 -5.68 29.39 -17.16
CA ASP A 508 -5.98 29.35 -15.72
C ASP A 508 -7.10 28.37 -15.33
N GLU A 509 -8.06 28.07 -16.21
CA GLU A 509 -9.13 27.08 -15.92
C GLU A 509 -8.59 25.67 -15.66
N TRP A 510 -7.50 25.28 -16.35
CA TRP A 510 -6.91 23.94 -16.21
C TRP A 510 -6.27 23.70 -14.84
N SER A 511 -5.84 24.77 -14.15
CA SER A 511 -5.22 24.66 -12.82
C SER A 511 -6.25 24.36 -11.72
N SER A 512 -7.50 24.82 -11.89
CA SER A 512 -8.59 24.52 -10.96
C SER A 512 -9.15 23.11 -11.17
N ALA A 513 -9.18 22.63 -12.42
CA ALA A 513 -9.67 21.29 -12.80
C ALA A 513 -8.74 20.12 -12.39
N MET A 514 -7.79 20.35 -11.49
CA MET A 514 -6.90 19.33 -10.90
C MET A 514 -7.45 18.70 -9.61
N TYR A 515 -8.49 19.29 -8.99
CA TYR A 515 -9.00 18.91 -7.66
C TYR A 515 -10.53 18.70 -7.59
N ASP A 516 -11.12 18.09 -8.62
CA ASP A 516 -12.44 17.42 -8.53
C ASP A 516 -12.58 16.38 -9.68
N ASP A 517 -13.69 15.61 -9.76
CA ASP A 517 -13.99 14.47 -10.68
C ASP A 517 -13.79 14.80 -12.18
N SER A 518 -12.52 14.87 -12.59
CA SER A 518 -12.05 15.51 -13.82
C SER A 518 -11.60 14.49 -14.87
N PRO A 519 -11.83 14.75 -16.18
CA PRO A 519 -11.31 13.91 -17.27
C PRO A 519 -9.81 13.60 -17.17
N MET A 520 -9.02 14.47 -16.53
CA MET A 520 -7.58 14.25 -16.30
C MET A 520 -7.26 13.07 -15.38
N ALA A 521 -8.12 12.74 -14.40
CA ALA A 521 -7.94 11.55 -13.56
C ALA A 521 -8.03 10.27 -14.41
N TYR A 522 -9.07 10.17 -15.25
CA TYR A 522 -9.28 9.04 -16.15
C TYR A 522 -8.12 8.89 -17.17
N HIS A 523 -7.48 9.99 -17.59
CA HIS A 523 -6.27 9.95 -18.44
C HIS A 523 -5.08 9.25 -17.77
N ARG A 524 -4.88 9.42 -16.45
CA ARG A 524 -3.80 8.75 -15.68
C ARG A 524 -4.02 7.24 -15.63
N TYR A 525 -5.19 6.81 -15.16
CA TYR A 525 -5.54 5.39 -15.05
C TYR A 525 -5.51 4.67 -16.41
N TRP A 526 -6.02 5.32 -17.47
CA TRP A 526 -6.09 4.74 -18.81
C TRP A 526 -4.73 4.25 -19.32
N GLY A 527 -3.68 5.05 -19.17
CA GLY A 527 -2.34 4.69 -19.61
C GLY A 527 -1.86 3.41 -18.93
N TYR A 528 -1.97 3.35 -17.60
CA TYR A 528 -1.57 2.22 -16.78
C TYR A 528 -2.33 0.92 -17.11
N HIS A 529 -3.67 0.98 -17.23
CA HIS A 529 -4.44 -0.21 -17.63
C HIS A 529 -4.13 -0.64 -19.07
N CYS A 530 -3.87 0.28 -20.00
CA CYS A 530 -3.46 -0.05 -21.37
C CYS A 530 -2.11 -0.80 -21.46
N VAL A 531 -1.14 -0.54 -20.57
CA VAL A 531 0.12 -1.32 -20.52
C VAL A 531 -0.12 -2.74 -19.99
N SER A 532 -1.09 -2.89 -19.08
CA SER A 532 -1.30 -4.09 -18.25
C SER A 532 -2.42 -5.02 -18.77
N ALA A 533 -3.14 -4.59 -19.80
CA ALA A 533 -4.22 -5.34 -20.44
C ALA A 533 -3.72 -6.39 -21.45
N VAL A 534 -4.46 -7.49 -21.59
CA VAL A 534 -4.37 -8.31 -22.83
C VAL A 534 -4.87 -7.48 -24.01
N ALA A 535 -4.20 -7.60 -25.16
CA ALA A 535 -4.60 -6.90 -26.38
C ALA A 535 -5.89 -7.52 -26.96
N SER A 536 -7.01 -6.81 -26.87
CA SER A 536 -8.29 -7.23 -27.45
C SER A 536 -8.58 -6.49 -28.77
N LEU A 537 -9.23 -7.18 -29.72
CA LEU A 537 -9.69 -6.56 -30.98
C LEU A 537 -10.59 -5.35 -30.74
N ASP A 538 -11.33 -5.38 -29.65
CA ASP A 538 -12.22 -4.32 -29.19
C ASP A 538 -11.47 -3.09 -28.66
N LEU A 539 -10.48 -3.26 -27.77
CA LEU A 539 -9.64 -2.14 -27.34
C LEU A 539 -8.91 -1.51 -28.55
N ILE A 540 -8.53 -2.32 -29.54
CA ILE A 540 -7.96 -1.86 -30.82
C ILE A 540 -9.00 -1.12 -31.70
N ARG A 541 -10.29 -1.48 -31.65
CA ARG A 541 -11.38 -0.73 -32.34
C ARG A 541 -11.61 0.61 -31.65
N ASP A 542 -11.75 0.61 -30.33
CA ASP A 542 -12.02 1.81 -29.53
C ASP A 542 -10.85 2.82 -29.68
N LEU A 543 -9.60 2.35 -29.64
CA LEU A 543 -8.40 3.15 -29.96
C LEU A 543 -8.42 3.78 -31.36
N ARG A 544 -8.97 3.09 -32.37
CA ARG A 544 -9.03 3.61 -33.75
C ARG A 544 -10.00 4.77 -33.89
N ALA A 545 -11.07 4.79 -33.09
CA ALA A 545 -12.14 5.79 -33.10
C ALA A 545 -11.72 7.17 -32.55
N LEU A 546 -10.60 7.27 -31.83
CA LEU A 546 -10.04 8.54 -31.35
C LEU A 546 -9.85 9.56 -32.49
N ASP A 547 -10.50 10.71 -32.40
CA ASP A 547 -10.47 11.76 -33.42
C ASP A 547 -9.21 12.65 -33.33
N LEU A 548 -8.86 13.28 -34.45
CA LEU A 548 -7.54 13.85 -34.73
C LEU A 548 -7.21 15.11 -33.92
N VAL A 549 -8.23 15.76 -33.36
CA VAL A 549 -8.12 17.00 -32.56
C VAL A 549 -7.84 16.74 -31.07
N ALA A 550 -7.89 15.48 -30.61
CA ALA A 550 -7.54 15.11 -29.22
C ALA A 550 -6.01 15.20 -28.91
N TYR A 551 -5.29 16.06 -29.64
CA TYR A 551 -3.83 16.07 -29.74
C TYR A 551 -3.12 16.45 -28.43
N ALA A 552 -3.79 17.20 -27.52
CA ALA A 552 -3.28 17.49 -26.19
C ALA A 552 -3.12 16.23 -25.33
N THR A 553 -4.05 15.27 -25.44
CA THR A 553 -4.02 14.01 -24.68
C THR A 553 -2.82 13.12 -25.07
N THR A 554 -2.25 13.34 -26.25
CA THR A 554 -1.05 12.65 -26.75
C THR A 554 0.19 12.91 -25.90
N LEU A 555 0.29 14.04 -25.19
CA LEU A 555 1.42 14.33 -24.30
C LEU A 555 1.40 13.42 -23.06
N CYS A 556 0.22 13.14 -22.50
CA CYS A 556 0.06 12.14 -21.44
C CYS A 556 0.39 10.72 -21.95
N MET A 557 0.02 10.40 -23.20
CA MET A 557 0.41 9.12 -23.83
C MET A 557 1.93 9.00 -24.00
N LEU A 558 2.63 10.11 -24.27
CA LEU A 558 4.08 10.13 -24.49
C LEU A 558 4.88 9.65 -23.26
N ALA A 559 4.46 10.04 -22.05
CA ALA A 559 5.04 9.49 -20.81
C ALA A 559 4.87 7.97 -20.71
N ALA A 560 3.68 7.45 -21.02
CA ALA A 560 3.39 6.01 -21.02
C ALA A 560 4.18 5.22 -22.09
N THR A 561 4.53 5.83 -23.23
CA THR A 561 5.24 5.12 -24.31
C THR A 561 6.66 4.66 -23.95
N LEU A 562 7.32 5.27 -22.97
CA LEU A 562 8.64 4.85 -22.51
C LEU A 562 8.60 3.50 -21.77
N GLU A 563 7.62 3.31 -20.89
CA GLU A 563 7.44 2.05 -20.14
C GLU A 563 6.85 0.94 -21.03
N LEU A 564 5.93 1.28 -21.95
CA LEU A 564 5.37 0.36 -22.94
C LEU A 564 6.44 -0.35 -23.78
N LYS A 565 7.45 0.41 -24.25
CA LYS A 565 8.57 -0.10 -25.06
C LYS A 565 9.35 -1.21 -24.34
N ARG A 566 9.39 -1.20 -23.00
CA ARG A 566 10.12 -2.17 -22.17
C ARG A 566 9.32 -3.45 -21.90
N ARG A 567 7.98 -3.40 -21.89
CA ARG A 567 7.12 -4.53 -21.47
C ARG A 567 6.37 -5.25 -22.59
N SER A 568 5.94 -4.56 -23.65
CA SER A 568 5.17 -5.20 -24.74
C SER A 568 5.51 -4.63 -26.12
N PRO A 569 6.59 -5.14 -26.77
CA PRO A 569 7.06 -4.62 -28.05
C PRO A 569 6.02 -4.67 -29.18
N TRP A 570 5.17 -5.71 -29.20
CA TRP A 570 4.11 -5.84 -30.21
C TRP A 570 3.00 -4.79 -30.06
N LEU A 571 2.60 -4.49 -28.81
CA LEU A 571 1.63 -3.42 -28.56
C LEU A 571 2.23 -2.05 -28.91
N PHE A 572 3.51 -1.83 -28.56
CA PHE A 572 4.26 -0.64 -28.94
C PHE A 572 4.36 -0.48 -30.46
N ILE A 573 4.68 -1.53 -31.22
CA ILE A 573 4.75 -1.50 -32.70
C ILE A 573 3.37 -1.24 -33.32
N ALA A 574 2.31 -1.85 -32.79
CA ALA A 574 0.94 -1.61 -33.27
C ALA A 574 0.50 -0.16 -33.05
N LEU A 575 0.79 0.42 -31.88
CA LEU A 575 0.55 1.83 -31.56
C LEU A 575 1.42 2.74 -32.43
N LEU A 576 2.71 2.46 -32.57
CA LEU A 576 3.65 3.25 -33.37
C LEU A 576 3.25 3.26 -34.86
N GLY A 577 2.82 2.12 -35.40
CA GLY A 577 2.29 2.01 -36.77
C GLY A 577 0.99 2.80 -36.96
N PHE A 578 0.13 2.84 -35.94
CA PHE A 578 -1.07 3.69 -35.92
C PHE A 578 -0.73 5.18 -35.85
N PHE A 579 0.23 5.58 -35.01
CA PHE A 579 0.74 6.96 -34.94
C PHE A 579 1.35 7.41 -36.27
N VAL A 580 2.31 6.65 -36.85
CA VAL A 580 2.90 6.95 -38.16
C VAL A 580 1.84 6.96 -39.27
N GLY A 581 0.86 6.07 -39.19
CA GLY A 581 -0.28 6.00 -40.13
C GLY A 581 -1.22 7.22 -40.06
N LYS A 582 -1.49 7.75 -38.85
CA LYS A 582 -2.28 8.98 -38.69
C LYS A 582 -1.46 10.24 -38.98
N VAL A 583 -0.21 10.34 -38.55
CA VAL A 583 0.70 11.48 -38.86
C VAL A 583 0.82 11.67 -40.38
N ARG A 584 0.99 10.60 -41.16
CA ARG A 584 0.99 10.67 -42.64
C ARG A 584 -0.36 11.10 -43.25
N ARG A 585 -1.47 11.03 -42.52
CA ARG A 585 -2.75 11.64 -42.93
C ARG A 585 -2.83 13.12 -42.54
N VAL A 586 -2.35 13.52 -41.36
CA VAL A 586 -2.25 14.95 -40.97
C VAL A 586 -1.38 15.71 -41.96
N GLN A 587 -0.21 15.15 -42.28
CA GLN A 587 0.76 15.76 -43.20
C GLN A 587 0.16 15.96 -44.59
N ARG A 588 -0.52 14.96 -45.16
CA ARG A 588 -1.27 15.10 -46.42
C ARG A 588 -2.44 16.09 -46.34
N TRP A 589 -3.09 16.21 -45.18
CA TRP A 589 -4.21 17.13 -44.99
C TRP A 589 -3.70 18.59 -44.95
N LEU A 590 -2.54 18.82 -44.33
CA LEU A 590 -1.83 20.10 -44.36
C LEU A 590 -1.32 20.44 -45.78
N GLU A 591 -0.66 19.49 -46.46
CA GLU A 591 -0.20 19.64 -47.86
C GLU A 591 -1.36 20.01 -48.81
N VAL A 592 -2.53 19.39 -48.65
CA VAL A 592 -3.75 19.71 -49.43
C VAL A 592 -4.36 21.06 -49.01
N SER A 593 -4.27 21.44 -47.73
CA SER A 593 -4.77 22.73 -47.24
C SER A 593 -3.94 23.92 -47.76
N GLU A 594 -2.61 23.81 -47.79
CA GLU A 594 -1.73 24.85 -48.33
C GLU A 594 -1.95 25.03 -49.84
N LEU A 595 -2.18 23.94 -50.57
CA LEU A 595 -2.55 23.94 -52.00
C LEU A 595 -3.91 24.58 -52.32
N HIS A 596 -4.71 25.01 -51.32
CA HIS A 596 -6.04 25.61 -51.55
C HIS A 596 -6.20 27.05 -51.03
N HIS A 597 -5.18 27.66 -50.42
CA HIS A 597 -5.17 29.09 -50.03
C HIS A 597 -4.04 29.90 -50.68
N GLY A 598 -3.32 29.32 -51.65
CA GLY A 598 -2.09 29.87 -52.25
C GLY A 598 -2.21 30.76 -53.49
N SER A 599 -3.39 31.20 -53.93
CA SER A 599 -3.53 32.03 -55.15
C SER A 599 -4.62 33.10 -55.06
N LYS A 600 -4.23 34.37 -55.11
CA LYS A 600 -5.15 35.54 -55.16
C LYS A 600 -5.52 35.93 -56.59
N ILE A 601 -6.84 36.13 -56.80
CA ILE A 601 -7.45 37.22 -57.58
C ILE A 601 -6.96 37.46 -59.02
N SER A 602 -7.79 37.08 -60.00
CA SER A 602 -8.35 38.05 -60.97
C SER A 602 -9.62 37.52 -61.64
N LEU A 603 -10.71 38.29 -61.57
CA LEU A 603 -11.94 38.14 -62.37
C LEU A 603 -11.69 38.67 -63.81
N PRO A 604 -12.55 38.34 -64.79
CA PRO A 604 -13.91 38.90 -64.90
C PRO A 604 -15.04 38.00 -64.38
#